data_AF-A0A4R2EHB7-F1
#
_entry.id   AF-A0A4R2EHB7-F1
#
_cell.length_a   1.000
_cell.length_b   1.000
_cell.length_c   1.000
_cell.angle_alpha   90.00
_cell.angle_beta   90.00
_cell.angle_gamma   90.00
#
_symmetry.space_group_name_H-M   'P 1'
#
loop_
_entity.id
_entity.type
_entity.pdbx_description
1 polymer ?
#
loop_
_entity_poly.entity_id
_entity_poly.type
_entity_poly.pdbx_seq_one_letter_code
_entity_poly.pdbx_strand_id
1 'polypeptide(L)'
;MMNNADKLLIYWIGLGVLACGAIMLFSTTAGRIAMNFLFLFYVLVRVGYYRKIWKGPFKSADKQRLVLLAVLSVCVLLNFLGLQESYFLLIFILMLEYLIVASRDRQEKRTDEK
;
A
#
# COMPACT_ATOMS: atom_id res chain seq x y z
N MET A 1 -9.61 6.47 -15.61
CA MET A 1 -8.25 7.07 -15.69
C MET A 1 -7.45 6.84 -14.41
N MET A 2 -6.77 5.71 -14.37
CA MET A 2 -5.71 5.46 -13.41
C MET A 2 -4.51 6.33 -13.75
N ASN A 3 -3.99 7.09 -12.79
CA ASN A 3 -2.73 7.80 -12.99
C ASN A 3 -1.60 6.77 -12.97
N ASN A 4 -0.69 6.81 -13.95
CA ASN A 4 0.50 5.96 -14.01
C ASN A 4 1.30 5.94 -12.68
N ALA A 5 1.17 7.00 -11.89
CA ALA A 5 1.72 7.13 -10.55
C ALA A 5 1.27 6.03 -9.56
N ASP A 6 0.00 5.60 -9.57
CA ASP A 6 -0.49 4.59 -8.62
C ASP A 6 0.14 3.20 -8.88
N LYS A 7 0.24 2.83 -10.17
CA LYS A 7 0.90 1.60 -10.61
C LYS A 7 2.38 1.60 -10.26
N LEU A 8 3.06 2.71 -10.55
CA LEU A 8 4.48 2.86 -10.26
C LEU A 8 4.73 2.77 -8.76
N LEU A 9 3.91 3.45 -7.95
CA LEU A 9 4.05 3.47 -6.51
C LEU A 9 3.90 2.07 -5.90
N ILE A 10 2.89 1.29 -6.29
CA ILE A 10 2.73 -0.08 -5.78
C ILE A 10 3.91 -0.97 -6.20
N TYR A 11 4.41 -0.81 -7.43
CA TYR A 11 5.58 -1.56 -7.90
C TYR A 11 6.84 -1.23 -7.09
N TRP A 12 7.13 0.05 -6.86
CA TRP A 12 8.27 0.51 -6.05
C TRP A 12 8.18 0.02 -4.61
N ILE A 13 6.98 0.01 -4.03
CA ILE A 13 6.76 -0.51 -2.69
C ILE A 13 6.99 -2.02 -2.65
N GLY A 14 6.47 -2.78 -3.63
CA GLY A 14 6.72 -4.21 -3.72
C GLY A 14 8.22 -4.54 -3.83
N LEU A 15 8.94 -3.77 -4.65
CA LEU A 15 10.40 -3.88 -4.74
C LEU A 15 11.08 -3.53 -3.41
N GLY A 16 10.63 -2.47 -2.73
CA GLY A 16 11.13 -2.07 -1.42
C GLY A 16 10.89 -3.12 -0.34
N VAL A 17 9.74 -3.79 -0.35
CA VAL A 17 9.41 -4.91 0.54
C VAL A 17 10.40 -6.06 0.33
N LEU A 18 10.69 -6.41 -0.94
CA LEU A 18 11.69 -7.45 -1.27
C LEU A 18 13.10 -7.06 -0.83
N ALA A 19 13.52 -5.82 -1.08
CA ALA A 19 14.82 -5.31 -0.68
C ALA A 19 14.99 -5.31 0.86
N CYS A 20 13.97 -4.85 1.60
CA CYS A 20 13.99 -4.88 3.06
C CYS A 20 13.97 -6.32 3.61
N GLY A 21 13.23 -7.22 2.95
CA GLY A 21 13.26 -8.65 3.26
C GLY A 21 14.64 -9.27 3.05
N ALA A 22 15.36 -8.89 1.99
CA ALA A 22 16.75 -9.32 1.79
C ALA A 22 17.68 -8.78 2.88
N ILE A 23 17.51 -7.51 3.31
CA ILE A 23 18.28 -6.93 4.42
C ILE A 23 18.03 -7.69 5.73
N MET A 24 16.80 -8.16 5.99
CA MET A 24 16.48 -8.99 7.16
C MET A 24 17.30 -10.29 7.23
N LEU A 25 17.72 -10.84 6.09
CA LEU A 25 18.57 -12.04 6.06
C LEU A 25 19.97 -11.77 6.62
N PHE A 26 20.45 -10.51 6.54
CA PHE A 26 21.77 -10.10 7.05
C PHE A 26 21.68 -9.42 8.42
N SER A 27 20.62 -8.64 8.66
CA SER A 27 20.35 -7.97 9.94
C SER A 27 18.85 -7.81 10.16
N THR A 28 18.32 -8.54 11.13
CA THR A 28 16.89 -8.50 11.49
C THR A 28 16.47 -7.12 11.98
N THR A 29 17.29 -6.45 12.80
CA THR A 29 17.01 -5.11 13.32
C THR A 29 16.98 -4.06 12.22
N ALA A 30 17.98 -4.05 11.33
CA ALA A 30 18.03 -3.09 10.22
C ALA A 30 16.87 -3.31 9.24
N GLY A 31 16.56 -4.57 8.93
CA GLY A 31 15.44 -4.92 8.04
C GLY A 31 14.08 -4.55 8.63
N ARG A 32 13.86 -4.72 9.94
CA ARG A 32 12.66 -4.26 10.66
C ARG A 32 12.48 -2.76 10.56
N ILE A 33 13.54 -2.00 10.84
CA ILE A 33 13.52 -0.53 10.77
C ILE A 33 13.20 -0.09 9.33
N ALA A 34 13.91 -0.64 8.33
CA ALA A 34 13.69 -0.31 6.93
C ALA A 34 12.25 -0.61 6.48
N MET A 35 11.69 -1.77 6.86
CA MET A 35 10.30 -2.11 6.57
C MET A 35 9.31 -1.13 7.20
N ASN A 36 9.50 -0.77 8.47
CA ASN A 36 8.63 0.19 9.15
C ASN A 36 8.64 1.55 8.45
N PHE A 37 9.81 2.05 8.06
CA PHE A 37 9.92 3.29 7.30
C PHE A 37 9.29 3.19 5.91
N LEU A 38 9.45 2.07 5.21
CA LEU A 38 8.85 1.83 3.90
C LEU A 38 7.31 1.90 3.97
N PHE A 39 6.71 1.18 4.91
CA PHE A 39 5.26 1.19 5.08
C PHE A 39 4.74 2.52 5.62
N LEU A 40 5.48 3.20 6.49
CA LEU A 40 5.12 4.54 6.94
C LEU A 40 5.11 5.53 5.77
N PHE A 41 6.15 5.51 4.94
CA PHE A 41 6.23 6.33 3.73
C PHE A 41 5.04 6.07 2.80
N TYR A 42 4.69 4.79 2.58
CA TYR A 42 3.52 4.41 1.79
C TYR A 42 2.23 5.06 2.29
N VAL A 43 1.96 4.89 3.59
CA VAL A 43 0.76 5.42 4.24
C VAL A 43 0.71 6.94 4.10
N LEU A 44 1.82 7.64 4.35
CA LEU A 44 1.89 9.09 4.23
C LEU A 44 1.59 9.58 2.82
N VAL A 45 2.16 8.93 1.79
CA VAL A 45 1.90 9.30 0.40
C VAL A 45 0.42 9.09 0.03
N ARG A 46 -0.16 7.95 0.45
CA ARG A 46 -1.59 7.66 0.18
C ARG A 46 -2.51 8.60 0.94
N VAL A 47 -2.24 8.90 2.21
CA VAL A 47 -3.01 9.88 2.99
C VAL A 47 -2.93 11.26 2.33
N GLY A 48 -1.75 11.69 1.87
CA GLY A 48 -1.59 12.95 1.14
C GLY A 48 -2.41 13.00 -0.16
N TYR A 49 -2.40 11.90 -0.92
CA TYR A 49 -3.21 11.75 -2.13
C TYR A 49 -4.71 11.85 -1.83
N TYR A 50 -5.21 11.10 -0.85
CA TYR A 50 -6.63 11.14 -0.47
C TYR A 50 -7.05 12.49 0.10
N ARG A 51 -6.18 13.16 0.87
CA ARG A 51 -6.45 14.52 1.38
C ARG A 51 -6.62 15.53 0.25
N LYS A 52 -5.89 15.38 -0.86
CA LYS A 52 -6.02 16.22 -2.05
C LYS A 52 -7.32 15.95 -2.83
N ILE A 53 -7.78 14.70 -2.84
CA ILE A 53 -8.96 14.25 -3.60
C ILE A 53 -10.25 14.37 -2.78
N TRP A 54 -10.16 14.58 -1.46
CA TRP A 54 -11.31 14.67 -0.57
C TRP A 54 -12.32 15.77 -0.96
N LYS A 55 -11.91 16.72 -1.79
CA LYS A 55 -12.77 17.78 -2.35
C LYS A 55 -13.68 17.33 -3.51
N GLY A 56 -13.54 16.11 -4.01
CA GLY A 56 -14.32 15.57 -5.14
C GLY A 56 -15.31 14.45 -4.76
N PRO A 57 -16.18 14.02 -5.69
CA PRO A 57 -17.17 12.97 -5.42
C PRO A 57 -16.51 11.61 -5.21
N PHE A 58 -16.73 11.01 -4.03
CA PHE A 58 -16.22 9.69 -3.66
C PHE A 58 -16.92 8.59 -4.45
N LYS A 59 -16.16 7.80 -5.22
CA LYS A 59 -16.69 6.54 -5.78
C LYS A 59 -16.65 5.44 -4.71
N SER A 60 -17.52 4.44 -4.83
CA SER A 60 -17.59 3.28 -3.93
C SER A 60 -16.25 2.52 -3.83
N ALA A 61 -15.49 2.43 -4.91
CA ALA A 61 -14.14 1.86 -4.93
C ALA A 61 -13.12 2.65 -4.08
N ASP A 62 -13.31 3.96 -3.92
CA ASP A 62 -12.43 4.80 -3.12
C ASP A 62 -12.67 4.59 -1.62
N LYS A 63 -13.92 4.28 -1.22
CA LYS A 63 -14.25 3.91 0.17
C LYS A 63 -13.55 2.62 0.60
N GLN A 64 -13.56 1.58 -0.23
CA GLN A 64 -12.88 0.32 0.07
C GLN A 64 -11.37 0.52 0.25
N ARG A 65 -10.75 1.32 -0.62
CA ARG A 65 -9.32 1.66 -0.51
C ARG A 65 -9.01 2.48 0.74
N LEU A 66 -9.90 3.39 1.14
CA LEU A 66 -9.72 4.18 2.35
C LEU A 66 -9.81 3.31 3.62
N VAL A 67 -10.69 2.30 3.63
CA VAL A 67 -10.74 1.30 4.70
C VAL A 67 -9.43 0.49 4.76
N LEU A 68 -8.94 0.00 3.61
CA LEU A 68 -7.65 -0.71 3.55
C LEU A 68 -6.49 0.17 4.05
N LEU A 69 -6.45 1.44 3.65
CA LEU A 69 -5.43 2.39 4.10
C LEU A 69 -5.52 2.65 5.60
N ALA A 70 -6.73 2.76 6.16
CA ALA A 70 -6.95 2.93 7.59
C ALA A 70 -6.43 1.71 8.38
N VAL A 71 -6.77 0.49 7.94
CA VAL A 71 -6.26 -0.74 8.57
C VAL A 71 -4.74 -0.82 8.44
N LEU A 72 -4.18 -0.50 7.26
CA LEU A 72 -2.73 -0.47 7.06
C LEU A 72 -2.04 0.52 8.00
N SER A 73 -2.63 1.72 8.17
CA SER A 73 -2.11 2.75 9.08
C SER A 73 -2.06 2.26 10.52
N VAL A 74 -3.13 1.59 10.98
CA VAL A 74 -3.18 0.99 12.32
C VAL A 74 -2.11 -0.09 12.47
N CYS A 75 -1.94 -0.96 11.47
CA CYS A 75 -0.91 -2.01 11.50
C CYS A 75 0.51 -1.42 11.53
N VAL A 76 0.78 -0.35 10.77
CA VAL A 76 2.08 0.35 10.83
C VAL A 76 2.32 0.91 12.22
N LEU A 77 1.32 1.56 12.83
CA LEU A 77 1.44 2.09 14.20
C LEU A 77 1.70 0.99 15.23
N LEU A 78 0.98 -0.13 15.14
CA LEU A 78 1.20 -1.29 16.02
C LEU A 78 2.60 -1.88 15.84
N ASN A 79 3.12 -1.90 14.61
CA ASN A 79 4.49 -2.36 14.33
C ASN A 79 5.55 -1.39 14.89
N PHE A 80 5.27 -0.08 14.87
CA PHE A 80 6.15 0.93 15.48
C PHE A 80 6.19 0.85 17.00
N LEU A 81 5.05 0.56 17.64
CA LEU A 81 4.95 0.36 19.09
C LEU A 81 5.52 -1.00 19.54
N GLY A 82 5.94 -1.86 18.62
CA GLY A 82 6.42 -3.21 18.93
C GLY A 82 5.32 -4.18 19.36
N LEU A 83 4.04 -3.79 19.25
CA LEU A 83 2.89 -4.64 19.59
C LEU A 83 2.59 -5.68 18.50
N GLN A 84 3.06 -5.43 17.27
CA GLN A 84 2.93 -6.34 16.14
C GLN A 84 4.31 -6.61 15.54
N GLU A 85 4.83 -7.81 15.74
CA GLU A 85 6.16 -8.19 15.21
C GLU A 85 6.13 -8.71 13.77
N SER A 86 4.94 -8.97 13.24
CA SER A 86 4.74 -9.59 11.93
C SER A 86 4.38 -8.57 10.85
N TYR A 87 5.21 -8.52 9.80
CA TYR A 87 4.95 -7.76 8.59
C TYR A 87 4.02 -8.47 7.61
N PHE A 88 3.68 -9.74 7.87
CA PHE A 88 2.82 -10.54 6.99
C PHE A 88 1.49 -9.83 6.72
N LEU A 89 0.87 -9.28 7.77
CA LEU A 89 -0.42 -8.62 7.66
C LEU A 89 -0.34 -7.30 6.86
N LEU A 90 0.76 -6.55 6.98
CA LEU A 90 0.99 -5.35 6.16
C LEU A 90 1.20 -5.70 4.68
N ILE A 91 2.00 -6.73 4.41
CA ILE A 91 2.26 -7.22 3.05
C ILE A 91 0.96 -7.74 2.42
N PHE A 92 0.14 -8.45 3.21
CA PHE A 92 -1.15 -8.97 2.76
C PHE A 92 -2.14 -7.85 2.39
N ILE A 93 -2.25 -6.81 3.22
CA ILE A 93 -3.10 -5.64 2.92
C ILE A 93 -2.61 -4.95 1.64
N LEU A 94 -1.30 -4.76 1.49
CA LEU A 94 -0.71 -4.19 0.29
C LEU A 94 -1.04 -5.03 -0.96
N MET A 95 -0.99 -6.36 -0.84
CA MET A 95 -1.33 -7.28 -1.93
C MET A 95 -2.82 -7.18 -2.31
N LEU A 96 -3.73 -7.08 -1.33
CA LEU A 96 -5.16 -6.85 -1.58
C LEU A 96 -5.40 -5.52 -2.30
N GLU A 97 -4.70 -4.47 -1.88
CA GLU A 97 -4.77 -3.16 -2.52
C GLU A 97 -4.29 -3.23 -3.98
N TYR A 98 -3.18 -3.93 -4.24
CA TYR A 98 -2.72 -4.22 -5.60
C TYR A 98 -3.76 -4.99 -6.41
N LEU A 99 -4.37 -6.03 -5.83
CA LEU A 99 -5.35 -6.86 -6.52
C LEU A 99 -6.60 -6.05 -6.92
N ILE A 100 -7.08 -5.16 -6.04
CA ILE A 100 -8.19 -4.24 -6.32
C ILE A 100 -7.82 -3.24 -7.43
N VAL A 101 -6.57 -2.78 -7.46
CA VAL A 101 -6.08 -1.89 -8.52
C VAL A 101 -6.00 -2.64 -9.85
N ALA A 102 -5.41 -3.82 -9.87
CA ALA A 102 -5.20 -4.62 -11.07
C ALA A 102 -6.52 -5.16 -11.64
N SER A 103 -7.48 -5.56 -10.81
CA SER A 103 -8.79 -6.04 -11.26
C SER A 103 -9.60 -4.94 -11.94
N ARG A 104 -9.54 -3.71 -11.42
CA ARG A 104 -10.21 -2.55 -12.02
C ARG A 104 -9.62 -2.16 -13.38
N ASP A 105 -8.29 -2.19 -13.53
CA ASP A 105 -7.61 -1.94 -14.81
C ASP A 105 -8.01 -2.97 -15.89
N ARG A 106 -8.15 -4.25 -15.51
CA ARG A 106 -8.62 -5.29 -16.44
C ARG A 106 -10.07 -5.11 -16.85
N GLN A 107 -10.93 -4.60 -15.97
CA GLN A 107 -12.32 -4.30 -16.31
C GLN A 107 -12.44 -3.09 -17.24
N GLU A 108 -11.69 -2.01 -16.99
CA GLU A 108 -11.69 -0.80 -17.84
C GLU A 108 -11.25 -1.15 -19.28
N LYS A 109 -10.17 -1.92 -19.45
CA LYS A 109 -9.72 -2.39 -20.78
C LYS A 109 -10.73 -3.26 -21.53
N ARG A 110 -11.54 -4.07 -20.83
CA ARG A 110 -12.58 -4.91 -21.48
C ARG A 110 -13.81 -4.10 -21.90
N THR A 111 -14.02 -2.93 -21.32
CA THR A 111 -15.12 -2.03 -21.71
C THR A 111 -14.75 -1.23 -22.95
N ASP A 112 -13.47 -0.86 -23.11
CA ASP A 112 -12.98 -0.12 -24.29
C ASP A 112 -12.83 -0.99 -25.56
N GLU A 113 -12.82 -2.32 -25.42
CA GLU A 113 -12.79 -3.29 -26.54
C GLU A 113 -14.19 -3.68 -27.05
N LYS A 114 -15.28 -3.14 -26.48
CA LYS A 114 -16.66 -3.38 -26.91
C LYS A 114 -17.26 -2.15 -27.58
#